data_AF-A0A918P2V4-F1
#
_entry.id   AF-A0A918P2V4-F1
#
_cell.length_a   1.000
_cell.length_b   1.000
_cell.length_c   1.000
_cell.angle_alpha   90.00
_cell.angle_beta   90.00
_cell.angle_gamma   90.00
#
_symmetry.space_group_name_H-M   'P 1'
#
loop_
_entity.id
_entity.type
_entity.pdbx_description
1 polymer ?
#
loop_
_entity_poly.entity_id
_entity_poly.type
_entity_poly.pdbx_seq_one_letter_code
_entity_poly.pdbx_strand_id
1 'polypeptide(L)' 'MRGEGEPVPPTSKVDLYAAIRRDVRAGMSNRALQRKYGVGLRTVKAAAESVWPEPRKKMPPADLTAADQGNKFNSR' A
#
# COMPACT_ATOMS: atom_id res chain seq x y z
N MET A 1 23.51 22.30 -9.66
CA MET A 1 22.59 21.74 -10.67
C MET A 1 22.13 20.38 -10.16
N ARG A 2 20.84 20.19 -9.84
CA ARG A 2 20.32 18.91 -9.35
C ARG A 2 19.77 18.12 -10.54
N GLY A 3 20.31 16.93 -10.79
CA GLY A 3 19.87 16.03 -11.85
C GLY A 3 18.56 15.36 -11.47
N GLU A 4 17.50 15.74 -12.17
CA GLU A 4 16.20 15.05 -12.14
C GLU A 4 16.32 13.82 -13.04
N GLY A 5 16.54 12.64 -12.45
CA GLY A 5 16.71 11.42 -13.24
C GLY A 5 16.95 10.13 -12.45
N GLU A 6 17.30 10.22 -11.16
CA GLU A 6 17.37 9.06 -10.29
C GLU A 6 15.94 8.61 -9.92
N PRO A 7 15.51 7.37 -10.19
CA PRO A 7 14.24 6.87 -9.71
C PRO A 7 14.31 6.80 -8.19
N VAL A 8 13.75 7.81 -7.52
CA VAL A 8 13.61 7.82 -6.07
C VAL A 8 12.95 6.52 -5.67
N PRO A 9 13.56 5.70 -4.78
CA PRO A 9 12.91 4.50 -4.32
C PRO A 9 11.57 4.93 -3.72
N PRO A 10 10.46 4.33 -4.17
CA PRO A 10 9.14 4.75 -3.74
C PRO A 10 9.08 4.65 -2.21
N THR A 11 8.95 5.81 -1.56
CA THR A 11 9.00 5.92 -0.11
C THR A 11 7.76 5.32 0.55
N SER A 12 6.66 5.17 -0.21
CA SER A 12 5.44 4.49 0.22
C SER A 12 5.25 3.15 -0.49
N LYS A 13 4.65 2.17 0.20
CA LYS A 13 4.29 0.85 -0.37
C LYS A 13 3.36 0.99 -1.59
N VAL A 14 2.56 2.05 -1.60
CA VAL A 14 1.62 2.39 -2.68
C VAL A 14 2.39 2.78 -3.94
N ASP A 15 3.39 3.63 -3.81
CA ASP A 15 4.25 4.04 -4.93
C ASP A 15 5.11 2.88 -5.42
N LEU A 16 5.53 1.99 -4.52
CA LEU A 16 6.27 0.77 -4.87
C LEU A 16 5.45 -0.12 -5.78
N TYR A 17 4.20 -0.37 -5.40
CA TYR A 17 3.30 -1.20 -6.19
C TYR A 17 2.91 -0.51 -7.50
N ALA A 18 2.84 0.84 -7.54
CA ALA A 18 2.63 1.58 -8.78
C ALA A 18 3.83 1.52 -9.73
N ALA A 19 5.04 1.66 -9.21
CA ALA A 19 6.27 1.58 -10.00
C ALA A 19 6.47 0.18 -10.58
N ILE A 20 6.28 -0.87 -9.77
CA ILE A 20 6.33 -2.26 -10.25
C ILE A 20 5.32 -2.51 -11.37
N ARG A 21 4.07 -2.04 -11.24
CA ARG A 21 3.06 -2.20 -12.31
C ARG A 21 3.44 -1.50 -13.61
N ARG A 22 4.05 -0.32 -13.54
CA ARG A 22 4.55 0.39 -14.73
C ARG A 22 5.60 -0.43 -15.46
N ASP A 23 6.57 -0.96 -14.72
CA ASP A 23 7.65 -1.74 -15.32
C ASP A 23 7.19 -3.13 -15.81
N VAL A 24 6.22 -3.75 -15.13
CA VAL A 24 5.57 -4.98 -15.63
C VAL A 24 4.88 -4.72 -16.97
N ARG A 25 4.15 -3.61 -17.10
CA ARG A 25 3.53 -3.19 -18.38
C ARG A 25 4.56 -2.85 -19.45
N ALA A 26 5.72 -2.35 -19.06
CA ALA A 26 6.86 -2.15 -19.96
C ALA A 26 7.56 -3.46 -20.35
N GLY A 27 7.11 -4.62 -19.86
CA GLY A 27 7.65 -5.93 -20.22
C GLY A 27 8.89 -6.34 -19.42
N MET A 28 9.21 -5.68 -18.30
CA MET A 28 10.33 -6.10 -17.45
C MET A 28 10.09 -7.48 -16.82
N SER A 29 11.13 -8.31 -16.82
CA SER A 29 11.07 -9.62 -16.16
C SER A 29 10.97 -9.50 -14.64
N ASN A 30 10.32 -10.48 -14.00
CA ASN A 30 10.20 -10.55 -12.55
C ASN A 30 11.56 -10.50 -11.83
N ARG A 31 12.63 -11.03 -12.43
CA ARG A 31 13.98 -11.01 -11.84
C ARG A 31 14.65 -9.64 -11.95
N ALA A 32 14.39 -8.90 -13.02
CA ALA A 32 14.84 -7.51 -13.16
C ALA A 32 14.13 -6.61 -12.14
N LEU A 33 12.83 -6.78 -11.96
CA LEU A 33 12.02 -6.05 -10.97
C LEU A 33 12.51 -6.28 -9.54
N GLN A 34 12.80 -7.53 -9.16
CA GLN A 34 13.33 -7.86 -7.84
C GLN A 34 14.65 -7.12 -7.53
N ARG A 35 15.55 -7.01 -8.52
CA ARG A 35 16.82 -6.31 -8.36
C ARG A 35 16.66 -4.79 -8.34
N LYS A 36 15.81 -4.24 -9.21
CA LYS A 36 15.58 -2.80 -9.31
C LYS A 36 14.94 -2.23 -8.05
N TYR A 37 14.01 -2.97 -7.45
CA TYR A 37 13.25 -2.51 -6.28
C TYR A 37 13.69 -3.14 -4.95
N GLY A 38 14.63 -4.09 -4.97
CA GLY A 38 15.09 -4.78 -3.76
C GLY A 38 14.01 -5.65 -3.09
N VAL A 39 13.03 -6.14 -3.87
CA VAL A 39 11.89 -6.92 -3.37
C VAL A 39 11.97 -8.38 -3.80
N GLY A 40 11.27 -9.26 -3.09
CA GLY A 40 11.11 -10.66 -3.51
C GLY A 40 10.01 -10.87 -4.56
N LEU A 41 10.02 -12.05 -5.20
CA LEU A 41 9.03 -12.45 -6.22
C LEU A 41 7.58 -12.33 -5.73
N ARG A 42 7.30 -12.60 -4.45
CA ARG A 42 5.96 -12.49 -3.86
C ARG A 42 5.42 -11.06 -3.95
N THR A 43 6.26 -10.07 -3.69
CA THR A 43 5.90 -8.65 -3.80
C THR A 43 5.68 -8.23 -5.24
N VAL A 44 6.52 -8.72 -6.17
CA VAL A 44 6.36 -8.45 -7.59
C VAL A 44 5.04 -9.02 -8.12
N LYS A 45 4.72 -10.28 -7.79
CA LYS A 45 3.44 -10.90 -8.16
C LYS A 45 2.26 -10.18 -7.52
N ALA A 46 2.32 -9.92 -6.21
CA ALA A 46 1.28 -9.16 -5.51
C ALA A 46 1.06 -7.78 -6.12
N ALA A 47 2.11 -7.08 -6.55
CA ALA A 47 2.00 -5.79 -7.21
C ALA A 47 1.41 -5.91 -8.63
N ALA A 48 1.81 -6.93 -9.40
CA ALA A 48 1.30 -7.20 -10.74
C ALA A 48 -0.19 -7.61 -10.72
N GLU A 49 -0.57 -8.47 -9.77
CA GLU A 49 -1.94 -8.93 -9.53
C GLU A 49 -2.79 -7.86 -8.84
N SER A 50 -2.19 -6.96 -8.05
CA SER A 50 -2.89 -5.83 -7.43
C SER A 50 -3.26 -4.78 -8.48
N VAL A 51 -4.36 -5.02 -9.17
CA VAL A 51 -5.22 -3.93 -9.65
C VAL A 51 -5.57 -3.11 -8.41
N TRP A 52 -5.34 -1.80 -8.43
CA TRP A 52 -5.58 -0.94 -7.26
C TRP A 52 -6.96 -1.20 -6.63
N PRO A 53 -7.08 -1.04 -5.30
CA PRO A 53 -8.24 -1.48 -4.54
C PRO A 53 -9.51 -0.79 -5.03
N GLU A 54 -10.64 -1.50 -5.00
CA GLU A 54 -11.94 -0.82 -4.92
C GLU A 54 -11.87 0.22 -3.79
N PRO A 55 -12.41 1.43 -4.01
CA PRO A 55 -12.38 2.49 -3.02
C PRO A 55 -12.89 1.96 -1.67
N ARG A 56 -12.14 2.21 -0.58
CA ARG A 56 -12.56 1.79 0.76
C ARG A 56 -14.01 2.25 0.97
N LYS A 57 -14.89 1.31 1.31
CA LYS A 57 -16.23 1.65 1.80
C LYS A 57 -16.04 2.69 2.93
N LYS A 58 -16.62 3.88 2.75
CA LYS A 58 -16.68 4.87 3.85
C LYS A 58 -17.33 4.16 5.03
N MET A 59 -16.66 4.18 6.18
CA MET A 59 -17.34 3.81 7.43
C MET A 59 -18.58 4.72 7.56
N PRO A 60 -19.73 4.18 8.00
CA PRO A 60 -20.81 5.05 8.43
C PRO A 60 -20.23 6.02 9.47
N PRO A 61 -20.65 7.31 9.45
CA PRO A 61 -20.24 8.24 10.49
C PRO A 61 -20.55 7.59 11.84
N ALA A 62 -19.60 7.69 12.78
CA ALA A 62 -19.88 7.34 14.15
C ALA A 62 -20.97 8.30 14.62
N ASP A 63 -22.22 7.86 14.54
CA ASP A 63 -23.29 8.52 15.25
C ASP A 63 -22.87 8.51 16.71
N LEU A 64 -22.67 9.72 17.23
CA LEU A 64 -22.34 10.05 18.62
C LEU A 64 -23.53 9.73 19.56
N THR A 65 -24.16 8.57 19.39
CA THR A 65 -25.40 8.18 20.09
C THR A 65 -25.29 6.75 20.59
N ALA A 66 -24.34 6.50 21.49
CA ALA A 66 -24.41 5.41 22.45
C ALA A 66 -23.75 5.89 23.74
N ALA A 67 -24.38 6.89 24.36
CA ALA A 67 -24.30 7.06 25.79
C ALA A 67 -24.76 5.78 26.48
N ASP A 68 -24.21 5.54 27.67
CA ASP A 68 -24.70 4.58 28.67
C ASP A 68 -24.18 3.14 28.60
N GLN A 69 -22.90 2.94 28.88
CA GLN A 69 -22.49 1.81 29.73
C GLN A 69 -21.50 2.30 30.78
N GLY A 70 -22.02 2.60 31.97
CA GLY A 70 -21.23 2.92 33.15
C GLY A 70 -20.20 1.83 33.46
N ASN A 71 -18.97 2.27 33.67
CA ASN A 71 -17.84 1.47 34.13
C ASN A 71 -18.11 0.92 35.54
N LYS A 72 -18.72 -0.28 35.63
CA LYS A 72 -18.99 -1.02 36.86
C LYS A 72 -17.86 -2.03 37.16
N PHE A 73 -16.60 -1.61 37.13
CA PHE A 73 -15.45 -2.49 37.38
C PHE A 73 -14.41 -1.91 38.35
N ASN A 74 -14.83 -1.10 39.33
CA ASN A 74 -13.95 -0.87 40.49
C ASN A 74 -14.73 -0.60 41.78
N SER A 75 -15.17 -1.69 42.44
CA SER A 75 -15.55 -1.63 43.85
C SER A 75 -15.40 -3.00 44.51
N ARG A 76 -14.40 -3.08 45.39
CA ARG A 76 -14.15 -4.06 46.47
C ARG A 76 -13.52 -5.39 46.09
#